data_AF-A0A514XIU3-F1
#
_entry.id   AF-A0A514XIU3-F1
#
_cell.length_a   1.000
_cell.length_b   1.000
_cell.length_c   1.000
_cell.angle_alpha   90.00
_cell.angle_beta   90.00
_cell.angle_gamma   90.00
#
_symmetry.space_group_name_H-M   'P 1'
#
loop_
_entity.id
_entity.type
_entity.pdbx_description
1 polymer ?
#
loop_
_entity_poly.entity_id
_entity_poly.type
_entity_poly.pdbx_seq_one_letter_code
_entity_poly.pdbx_strand_id
1 'polypeptide(L)'
;MAKEPLELKWIENLLPEEGYRRKSMFGGFAYYLDEKIILITFEAGHKSNWNGCMFPVEREFQNKALEKFPILNPHPVLPKWLYLPIETEGFDEWVSDILRVALRPNSIWGSIPKEKTKSAQGKTKGRKATAAKEVITEKIDTRRPRMFSDDDPVAVLQKAKKLTDLKNIGPVLEGLLHDAGIKTPQQMQKLGWQKTMVKLVKVHPKTNHSMYAYTIITALENKDFGGMSEQQKAEVRAYMKTLRDRLKS
;
A
#
# COMPACT_ATOMS: atom_id res chain seq x y z
N MET A 1 -13.46 -13.18 5.91
CA MET A 1 -14.25 -13.79 4.82
C MET A 1 -15.44 -12.88 4.59
N ALA A 2 -15.77 -12.53 3.34
CA ALA A 2 -17.01 -11.80 3.07
C ALA A 2 -18.21 -12.70 3.45
N LYS A 3 -19.20 -12.12 4.13
CA LYS A 3 -20.48 -12.77 4.46
C LYS A 3 -21.35 -12.79 3.21
N GLU A 4 -22.14 -13.83 2.97
CA GLU A 4 -22.97 -13.93 1.75
C GLU A 4 -23.89 -12.71 1.57
N PRO A 5 -24.05 -12.20 0.33
CA PRO A 5 -24.89 -11.04 0.09
C PRO A 5 -26.36 -11.45 0.24
N LEU A 6 -27.15 -10.61 0.92
CA LEU A 6 -28.58 -10.83 1.11
C LEU A 6 -29.37 -10.03 0.07
N GLU A 7 -29.09 -8.74 -0.08
CA GLU A 7 -29.82 -7.84 -0.97
C GLU A 7 -29.42 -7.98 -2.44
N LEU A 8 -28.13 -8.23 -2.73
CA LEU A 8 -27.60 -8.28 -4.10
C LEU A 8 -27.53 -9.70 -4.68
N LYS A 9 -28.08 -10.69 -3.97
CA LYS A 9 -28.01 -12.09 -4.38
C LYS A 9 -28.74 -12.38 -5.69
N TRP A 10 -29.82 -11.64 -5.96
CA TRP A 10 -30.61 -11.80 -7.19
C TRP A 10 -29.79 -11.56 -8.47
N ILE A 11 -28.70 -10.80 -8.38
CA ILE A 11 -27.81 -10.54 -9.53
C ILE A 11 -27.13 -11.83 -10.02
N GLU A 12 -26.96 -12.83 -9.15
CA GLU A 12 -26.43 -14.14 -9.54
C GLU A 12 -27.37 -14.83 -10.54
N ASN A 13 -28.68 -14.55 -10.49
CA ASN A 13 -29.66 -15.11 -11.44
C ASN A 13 -29.58 -14.48 -12.84
N LEU A 14 -28.92 -13.32 -12.98
CA LEU A 14 -28.68 -12.68 -14.27
C LEU A 14 -27.44 -13.24 -14.99
N LEU A 15 -26.60 -13.97 -14.26
CA LEU A 15 -25.40 -14.59 -14.81
C LEU A 15 -25.76 -15.95 -15.44
N PRO A 16 -24.97 -16.42 -16.42
CA PRO A 16 -25.16 -17.75 -17.00
C PRO A 16 -25.09 -18.82 -15.90
N GLU A 17 -25.94 -19.85 -15.94
CA GLU A 17 -25.91 -20.93 -14.92
C GLU A 17 -24.57 -21.70 -14.92
N GLU A 18 -23.94 -21.81 -16.09
CA GLU A 18 -22.64 -22.47 -16.28
C GLU A 18 -21.58 -21.46 -16.75
N GLY A 19 -20.37 -21.55 -16.19
CA GLY A 19 -19.20 -20.81 -16.69
C GLY A 19 -18.83 -19.53 -15.93
N TYR A 20 -19.57 -19.15 -14.88
CA TYR A 20 -19.12 -18.07 -13.99
C TYR A 20 -18.39 -18.62 -12.76
N ARG A 21 -17.42 -17.83 -12.27
CA ARG A 21 -16.68 -18.11 -11.03
C ARG A 21 -16.89 -16.97 -10.04
N ARG A 22 -17.27 -17.32 -8.81
CA ARG A 22 -17.44 -16.37 -7.70
C ARG A 22 -16.20 -16.35 -6.80
N LYS A 23 -15.71 -15.17 -6.43
CA LYS A 23 -14.56 -15.00 -5.49
C LYS A 23 -14.76 -13.82 -4.57
N SER A 24 -14.46 -13.98 -3.28
CA SER A 24 -14.46 -12.83 -2.35
C SER A 24 -13.32 -11.86 -2.67
N MET A 25 -13.62 -10.58 -2.87
CA MET A 25 -12.65 -9.54 -3.23
C MET A 25 -13.07 -8.16 -2.68
N PHE A 26 -12.12 -7.41 -2.13
CA PHE A 26 -12.31 -6.03 -1.62
C PHE A 26 -13.43 -5.83 -0.58
N GLY A 27 -13.87 -6.89 0.09
CA GLY A 27 -15.00 -6.82 1.05
C GLY A 27 -16.35 -7.18 0.43
N GLY A 28 -16.40 -7.47 -0.88
CA GLY A 28 -17.56 -7.94 -1.61
C GLY A 28 -17.32 -9.25 -2.36
N PHE A 29 -18.14 -9.51 -3.39
CA PHE A 29 -18.03 -10.68 -4.26
C PHE A 29 -17.77 -10.28 -5.70
N ALA A 30 -16.68 -10.79 -6.25
CA ALA A 30 -16.32 -10.69 -7.64
C ALA A 30 -16.89 -11.87 -8.44
N TYR A 31 -17.48 -11.55 -9.58
CA TYR A 31 -17.99 -12.49 -10.56
C TYR A 31 -17.12 -12.45 -11.81
N TYR A 32 -16.63 -13.62 -12.19
CA TYR A 32 -15.80 -13.84 -13.36
C TYR A 32 -16.60 -14.63 -14.37
N LEU A 33 -16.50 -14.26 -15.64
CA LEU A 33 -16.90 -15.07 -16.78
C LEU A 33 -15.62 -15.46 -17.50
N ASP A 34 -15.34 -16.77 -17.59
CA ASP A 34 -14.03 -17.30 -18.01
C ASP A 34 -12.86 -16.69 -17.17
N GLU A 35 -11.97 -15.93 -17.80
CA GLU A 35 -10.86 -15.22 -17.16
C GLU A 35 -11.16 -13.75 -16.86
N LYS A 36 -12.31 -13.24 -17.30
CA LYS A 36 -12.67 -11.83 -17.25
C LYS A 36 -13.50 -11.55 -16.01
N ILE A 37 -13.08 -10.59 -15.18
CA ILE A 37 -13.96 -10.06 -14.14
C ILE A 37 -15.03 -9.19 -14.79
N ILE A 38 -16.30 -9.40 -14.49
CA ILE A 38 -17.44 -8.69 -15.11
C ILE A 38 -18.21 -7.81 -14.13
N LEU A 39 -18.19 -8.17 -12.84
CA LEU A 39 -18.95 -7.50 -11.80
C LEU A 39 -18.28 -7.72 -10.45
N ILE A 40 -18.34 -6.72 -9.57
CA ILE A 40 -18.20 -6.91 -8.13
C ILE A 40 -19.42 -6.32 -7.43
N THR A 41 -20.03 -7.08 -6.53
CA THR A 41 -21.10 -6.59 -5.65
C THR A 41 -20.54 -6.24 -4.27
N PHE A 42 -21.03 -5.15 -3.69
CA PHE A 42 -20.71 -4.69 -2.34
C PHE A 42 -22.01 -4.43 -1.58
N GLU A 43 -22.09 -4.91 -0.34
CA GLU A 43 -23.25 -4.66 0.52
C GLU A 43 -22.78 -3.88 1.76
N ALA A 44 -23.51 -2.81 2.11
CA ALA A 44 -23.17 -1.98 3.26
C ALA A 44 -23.25 -2.80 4.55
N GLY A 45 -22.14 -2.84 5.30
CA GLY A 45 -22.08 -3.55 6.58
C GLY A 45 -20.67 -3.92 7.05
N HIS A 46 -19.68 -3.93 6.16
CA HIS A 46 -18.33 -4.40 6.50
C HIS A 46 -17.20 -3.61 5.81
N LYS A 47 -16.37 -2.89 6.58
CA LYS A 47 -15.06 -2.24 6.23
C LYS A 47 -14.97 -1.36 4.96
N SER A 48 -15.85 -1.51 3.98
CA SER A 48 -15.99 -0.72 2.77
C SER A 48 -17.23 0.15 2.90
N ASN A 49 -17.09 1.45 2.65
CA ASN A 49 -18.20 2.40 2.62
C ASN A 49 -18.99 2.34 1.30
N TRP A 50 -18.91 1.21 0.57
CA TRP A 50 -19.48 1.05 -0.76
C TRP A 50 -20.67 0.10 -0.68
N ASN A 51 -21.79 0.49 -1.31
CA ASN A 51 -23.01 -0.32 -1.40
C ASN A 51 -23.56 -0.29 -2.83
N GLY A 52 -23.62 -1.42 -3.50
CA GLY A 52 -24.03 -1.53 -4.90
C GLY A 52 -23.08 -2.34 -5.77
N CYS A 53 -23.00 -1.99 -7.05
CA CYS A 53 -22.30 -2.78 -8.07
C CYS A 53 -21.13 -2.02 -8.69
N MET A 54 -20.04 -2.72 -8.97
CA MET A 54 -18.90 -2.20 -9.71
C MET A 54 -18.64 -3.04 -10.96
N PHE A 55 -18.52 -2.35 -12.08
CA PHE A 55 -18.28 -2.93 -13.39
C PHE A 55 -16.89 -2.53 -13.87
N PRO A 56 -15.95 -3.48 -14.01
CA PRO A 56 -14.64 -3.19 -14.57
C PRO A 56 -14.74 -2.95 -16.08
N VAL A 57 -14.06 -1.92 -16.56
CA VAL A 57 -13.95 -1.58 -17.98
C VAL A 57 -12.50 -1.14 -18.22
N GLU A 58 -11.88 -1.58 -19.32
CA GLU A 58 -10.54 -1.09 -19.65
C GLU A 58 -10.58 0.42 -19.94
N ARG A 59 -9.51 1.14 -19.56
CA ARG A 59 -9.50 2.62 -19.60
C ARG A 59 -9.82 3.18 -20.98
N GLU A 60 -9.40 2.47 -22.03
CA GLU A 60 -9.62 2.83 -23.44
C GLU A 60 -11.12 2.83 -23.82
N PHE A 61 -11.93 2.04 -23.14
CA PHE A 61 -13.37 1.89 -23.43
C PHE A 61 -14.26 2.57 -22.37
N GLN A 62 -13.68 3.18 -21.34
CA GLN A 62 -14.45 3.80 -20.25
C GLN A 62 -15.34 4.94 -20.75
N ASN A 63 -14.85 5.79 -21.66
CA ASN A 63 -15.65 6.87 -22.24
C ASN A 63 -16.85 6.31 -23.02
N LYS A 64 -16.65 5.26 -23.83
CA LYS A 64 -17.74 4.59 -24.57
C LYS A 64 -18.76 3.94 -23.63
N ALA A 65 -18.31 3.41 -22.50
CA ALA A 65 -19.19 2.84 -21.48
C ALA A 65 -20.04 3.92 -20.81
N LEU A 66 -19.46 5.08 -20.49
CA LEU A 66 -20.15 6.23 -19.91
C LEU A 66 -21.13 6.90 -20.90
N GLU A 67 -20.80 6.95 -22.19
CA GLU A 67 -21.72 7.41 -23.24
C GLU A 67 -22.99 6.55 -23.29
N LYS A 68 -22.85 5.24 -23.07
CA LYS A 68 -23.97 4.30 -23.07
C LYS A 68 -24.76 4.29 -21.76
N PHE A 69 -24.06 4.44 -20.64
CA PHE A 69 -24.65 4.42 -19.30
C PHE A 69 -24.10 5.59 -18.47
N PRO A 70 -24.66 6.80 -18.64
CA PRO A 70 -24.18 8.00 -17.95
C PRO A 70 -24.44 7.98 -16.44
N ILE A 71 -25.29 7.06 -15.97
CA ILE A 71 -25.58 6.86 -14.55
C ILE A 71 -24.40 6.29 -13.76
N LEU A 72 -23.41 5.73 -14.46
CA LEU A 72 -22.24 5.11 -13.85
C LEU A 72 -21.18 6.15 -13.47
N ASN A 73 -20.59 5.96 -12.28
CA ASN A 73 -19.57 6.86 -11.76
C ASN A 73 -18.18 6.21 -11.80
N PRO A 74 -17.14 6.88 -12.32
CA PRO A 74 -15.76 6.40 -12.19
C PRO A 74 -15.37 6.24 -10.72
N HIS A 75 -14.82 5.09 -10.36
CA HIS A 75 -14.46 4.82 -8.96
C HIS A 75 -13.19 5.59 -8.53
N PRO A 76 -13.20 6.29 -7.39
CA PRO A 76 -12.12 7.21 -7.01
C PRO A 76 -10.77 6.53 -6.73
N VAL A 77 -10.79 5.27 -6.28
CA VAL A 77 -9.57 4.50 -5.96
C VAL A 77 -9.15 3.57 -7.10
N LEU A 78 -10.10 3.14 -7.93
CA LEU A 78 -9.91 2.11 -8.94
C LEU A 78 -10.28 2.69 -10.31
N PRO A 79 -9.34 3.34 -11.01
CA PRO A 79 -9.66 4.14 -12.20
C PRO A 79 -10.13 3.33 -13.42
N LYS A 80 -10.16 2.00 -13.33
CA LYS A 80 -10.72 1.09 -14.36
C LYS A 80 -12.15 0.64 -14.06
N TRP A 81 -12.74 1.14 -12.97
CA TRP A 81 -13.97 0.60 -12.45
C TRP A 81 -15.04 1.68 -12.48
N LEU A 82 -16.21 1.30 -12.96
CA LEU A 82 -17.42 2.10 -12.95
C LEU A 82 -18.32 1.59 -11.82
N TYR A 83 -18.84 2.49 -11.01
CA TYR A 83 -19.63 2.21 -9.82
C TYR A 83 -21.07 2.67 -10.01
N LEU A 84 -22.00 1.81 -9.59
CA LEU A 84 -23.43 2.06 -9.51
C LEU A 84 -23.87 1.89 -8.04
N PRO A 85 -24.24 2.99 -7.35
CA PRO A 85 -24.79 2.93 -6.00
C PRO A 85 -26.14 2.23 -5.96
N ILE A 86 -26.42 1.46 -4.89
CA ILE A 86 -27.72 0.79 -4.70
C ILE A 86 -28.89 1.79 -4.55
N GLU A 87 -28.61 2.99 -4.04
CA GLU A 87 -29.61 4.06 -3.82
C GLU A 87 -30.08 4.73 -5.13
N THR A 88 -29.53 4.30 -6.27
CA THR A 88 -29.89 4.85 -7.59
C THR A 88 -31.29 4.42 -7.97
N GLU A 89 -32.12 5.35 -8.44
CA GLU A 89 -33.44 5.05 -8.97
C GLU A 89 -33.33 4.11 -10.19
N GLY A 90 -34.09 3.02 -10.19
CA GLY A 90 -34.02 1.99 -11.23
C GLY A 90 -32.76 1.13 -11.17
N PHE A 91 -32.09 1.03 -10.01
CA PHE A 91 -30.87 0.22 -9.83
C PHE A 91 -30.97 -1.17 -10.47
N ASP A 92 -32.05 -1.90 -10.20
CA ASP A 92 -32.24 -3.26 -10.70
C ASP A 92 -32.28 -3.33 -12.24
N GLU A 93 -32.96 -2.36 -12.87
CA GLU A 93 -33.07 -2.26 -14.33
C GLU A 93 -31.71 -1.94 -14.96
N TRP A 94 -30.98 -0.97 -14.38
CA TRP A 94 -29.65 -0.60 -14.85
C TRP A 94 -28.65 -1.75 -14.73
N VAL A 95 -28.66 -2.48 -13.61
CA VAL A 95 -27.79 -3.66 -13.43
C VAL A 95 -28.11 -4.72 -14.49
N SER A 96 -29.39 -4.99 -14.72
CA SER A 96 -29.85 -5.95 -15.74
C SER A 96 -29.38 -5.56 -17.14
N ASP A 97 -29.55 -4.30 -17.53
CA ASP A 97 -29.15 -3.81 -18.84
C ASP A 97 -27.64 -3.82 -19.06
N ILE A 98 -26.87 -3.42 -18.03
CA ILE A 98 -25.41 -3.46 -18.10
C ILE A 98 -24.93 -4.90 -18.23
N LEU A 99 -25.45 -5.84 -17.42
CA LEU A 99 -25.08 -7.25 -17.49
C LEU A 99 -25.48 -7.87 -18.84
N ARG A 100 -26.66 -7.53 -19.37
CA ARG A 100 -27.10 -7.98 -20.70
C ARG A 100 -26.16 -7.55 -21.82
N VAL A 101 -25.51 -6.39 -21.68
CA VAL A 101 -24.48 -5.92 -22.61
C VAL A 101 -23.12 -6.54 -22.30
N ALA A 102 -22.81 -6.76 -21.02
CA ALA A 102 -21.53 -7.31 -20.58
C ALA A 102 -21.35 -8.79 -20.95
N LEU A 103 -22.44 -9.56 -20.95
CA LEU A 103 -22.46 -10.99 -21.26
C LEU A 103 -22.39 -11.29 -22.77
N ARG A 104 -22.46 -10.28 -23.65
CA ARG A 104 -22.35 -10.50 -25.11
C ARG A 104 -20.91 -10.89 -25.49
N PRO A 105 -20.72 -11.78 -26.48
CA PRO A 105 -19.40 -12.04 -27.05
C PRO A 105 -18.74 -10.74 -27.53
N ASN A 106 -17.44 -10.56 -27.28
CA ASN A 106 -16.65 -9.36 -27.60
C ASN A 106 -17.10 -8.06 -26.90
N SER A 107 -17.75 -8.17 -25.74
CA SER A 107 -18.15 -6.99 -24.97
C SER A 107 -16.93 -6.19 -24.47
N ILE A 108 -17.04 -4.86 -24.53
CA ILE A 108 -16.05 -3.92 -23.94
C ILE A 108 -16.03 -3.99 -22.40
N TRP A 109 -17.04 -4.62 -21.81
CA TRP A 109 -17.24 -4.74 -20.38
C TRP A 109 -16.46 -5.91 -19.81
N GLY A 110 -15.82 -5.67 -18.69
CA GLY A 110 -14.98 -6.61 -17.98
C GLY A 110 -13.50 -6.34 -18.21
N SER A 111 -12.66 -6.79 -17.28
CA SER A 111 -11.21 -6.74 -17.42
C SER A 111 -10.63 -8.11 -17.13
N ILE A 112 -9.66 -8.55 -17.93
CA ILE A 112 -8.87 -9.72 -17.57
C ILE A 112 -7.86 -9.24 -16.52
N PRO A 113 -7.88 -9.77 -15.28
CA PRO A 113 -6.86 -9.42 -14.31
C PRO A 113 -5.51 -9.82 -14.90
N LYS A 114 -4.73 -8.84 -15.36
CA LYS A 114 -3.36 -9.10 -15.78
C LYS A 114 -2.66 -9.68 -14.55
N GLU A 115 -2.16 -10.91 -14.68
CA GLU A 115 -1.14 -11.37 -13.75
C GLU A 115 -0.11 -10.25 -13.69
N LYS A 116 0.17 -9.77 -12.47
CA LYS A 116 1.27 -8.85 -12.29
C LYS A 116 2.51 -9.62 -12.73
N THR A 117 2.91 -9.47 -14.00
CA THR A 117 4.33 -9.34 -14.31
C THR A 117 4.81 -8.35 -13.28
N LYS A 118 5.66 -8.80 -12.36
CA LYS A 118 6.21 -7.97 -11.29
C LYS A 118 6.75 -6.73 -11.99
N SER A 119 5.95 -5.67 -12.00
CA SER A 119 6.28 -4.48 -12.73
C SER A 119 7.54 -3.98 -12.05
N ALA A 120 8.59 -3.83 -12.86
CA ALA A 120 9.89 -3.35 -12.45
C ALA A 120 9.79 -1.87 -12.07
N GLN A 121 9.02 -1.56 -11.02
CA GLN A 121 9.15 -0.37 -10.19
C GLN A 121 9.95 -0.80 -8.96
N GLY A 122 11.23 -1.02 -9.26
CA GLY A 122 12.21 -1.67 -8.42
C GLY A 122 13.41 -2.07 -9.26
N LYS A 123 13.88 -1.17 -10.15
CA LYS A 123 15.20 -1.32 -10.78
C LYS A 123 16.25 -1.07 -9.69
N THR A 124 16.57 -2.09 -8.91
CA THR A 124 17.91 -2.24 -8.34
C THR A 124 18.50 -3.50 -8.94
N LYS A 125 19.51 -3.25 -9.76
CA LYS A 125 20.32 -4.21 -10.50
C LYS A 125 20.56 -5.49 -9.70
N GLY A 126 20.27 -6.62 -10.33
CA GLY A 126 20.72 -7.91 -9.88
C GLY A 126 22.23 -7.87 -9.59
N ARG A 127 22.60 -8.20 -8.36
CA ARG A 127 23.89 -8.82 -8.11
C ARG A 127 23.67 -10.32 -8.04
N LYS A 128 24.47 -10.99 -8.86
CA LYS A 128 24.69 -12.42 -8.98
C LYS A 128 24.47 -13.17 -7.67
N ALA A 129 23.76 -14.28 -7.79
CA ALA A 129 23.80 -15.39 -6.86
C ALA A 129 25.26 -15.79 -6.62
N THR A 130 25.75 -15.58 -5.41
CA THR A 130 26.82 -16.38 -4.79
C THR A 130 26.82 -16.14 -3.27
N ALA A 131 27.02 -17.25 -2.54
CA ALA A 131 27.19 -17.40 -1.09
C ALA A 131 25.90 -17.60 -0.27
N ALA A 132 25.66 -18.89 0.00
CA ALA A 132 24.73 -19.42 1.00
C ALA A 132 24.82 -18.64 2.32
N LYS A 133 23.68 -18.14 2.80
CA LYS A 133 23.54 -17.69 4.18
C LYS A 133 22.82 -18.78 4.95
N GLU A 134 23.49 -19.24 6.00
CA GLU A 134 22.99 -20.15 7.02
C GLU A 134 21.53 -19.85 7.35
N VAL A 135 20.70 -20.88 7.19
CA VAL A 135 19.33 -20.89 7.63
C VAL A 135 19.37 -20.76 9.14
N ILE A 136 19.00 -19.58 9.65
CA ILE A 136 18.73 -19.38 11.07
C ILE A 136 17.54 -20.29 11.39
N THR A 137 17.83 -21.42 12.03
CA THR A 137 16.88 -22.46 12.48
C THR A 137 16.14 -22.07 13.77
N GLU A 138 16.06 -20.79 14.07
CA GLU A 138 15.16 -20.33 15.13
C GLU A 138 13.76 -20.20 14.54
N LYS A 139 12.81 -20.99 15.07
CA LYS A 139 11.38 -20.83 14.81
C LYS A 139 11.03 -19.36 15.06
N ILE A 140 10.85 -18.60 13.99
CA ILE A 140 10.40 -17.22 14.04
C ILE A 140 9.02 -17.26 14.69
N ASP A 141 8.91 -16.75 15.92
CA ASP A 141 7.62 -16.63 16.59
C ASP A 141 6.80 -15.55 15.86
N THR A 142 5.92 -15.99 14.98
CA THR A 142 5.04 -15.12 14.19
C THR A 142 3.87 -14.56 15.00
N ARG A 143 3.71 -14.96 16.27
CA ARG A 143 2.63 -14.47 17.15
C ARG A 143 2.89 -13.05 17.64
N ARG A 144 4.15 -12.59 17.59
CA ARG A 144 4.55 -11.22 17.90
C ARG A 144 5.29 -10.63 16.70
N PRO A 145 4.63 -9.80 15.87
CA PRO A 145 5.32 -9.02 14.86
C PRO A 145 6.45 -8.22 15.53
N ARG A 146 7.64 -8.18 14.94
CA ARG A 146 8.83 -7.44 15.45
C ARG A 146 8.57 -5.95 15.77
N MET A 147 7.43 -5.41 15.34
CA MET A 147 6.98 -4.05 15.64
C MET A 147 6.53 -3.85 17.10
N PHE A 148 6.47 -4.90 17.93
CA PHE A 148 5.93 -4.83 19.30
C PHE A 148 6.88 -5.31 20.41
N SER A 149 8.20 -5.37 20.17
CA SER A 149 9.12 -5.73 21.25
C SER A 149 9.63 -4.51 22.01
N ASP A 150 9.32 -4.47 23.31
CA ASP A 150 9.84 -3.51 24.31
C ASP A 150 11.25 -3.93 24.78
N ASP A 151 12.12 -4.29 23.84
CA ASP A 151 13.50 -4.65 24.16
C ASP A 151 14.29 -3.38 24.56
N ASP A 152 15.20 -3.51 25.54
CA ASP A 152 16.06 -2.40 25.99
C ASP A 152 16.80 -1.75 24.81
N PRO A 153 16.65 -0.42 24.58
CA PRO A 153 17.28 0.29 23.48
C PRO A 153 18.79 0.06 23.37
N VAL A 154 19.49 -0.05 24.50
CA VAL A 154 20.94 -0.23 24.52
C VAL A 154 21.31 -1.63 24.02
N ALA A 155 20.59 -2.65 24.44
CA ALA A 155 20.83 -4.04 24.03
C ALA A 155 20.55 -4.25 22.54
N VAL A 156 19.51 -3.62 21.99
CA VAL A 156 19.16 -3.69 20.56
C VAL A 156 20.22 -3.02 19.69
N LEU A 157 20.71 -1.84 20.10
CA LEU A 157 21.76 -1.12 19.37
C LEU A 157 23.10 -1.88 19.34
N GLN A 158 23.44 -2.59 20.41
CA GLN A 158 24.65 -3.43 20.46
C GLN A 158 24.51 -4.69 19.59
N LYS A 159 23.31 -5.27 19.52
CA LYS A 159 23.03 -6.46 18.72
C LYS A 159 22.88 -6.17 17.22
N ALA A 160 22.49 -4.95 16.86
CA ALA A 160 22.27 -4.53 15.48
C ALA A 160 23.58 -4.50 14.68
N LYS A 161 23.61 -5.27 13.59
CA LYS A 161 24.76 -5.33 12.66
C LYS A 161 24.56 -4.39 11.47
N LYS A 162 23.31 -4.18 11.06
CA LYS A 162 22.92 -3.30 9.95
C LYS A 162 22.04 -2.17 10.44
N LEU A 163 21.96 -1.09 9.67
CA LEU A 163 21.05 0.02 9.98
C LEU A 163 19.58 -0.41 9.81
N THR A 164 19.29 -1.31 8.86
CA THR A 164 17.95 -1.89 8.69
C THR A 164 17.48 -2.77 9.85
N ASP A 165 18.39 -3.17 10.75
CA ASP A 165 18.01 -3.94 11.93
C ASP A 165 17.37 -3.04 13.00
N LEU A 166 17.53 -1.71 12.88
CA LEU A 166 16.93 -0.73 13.78
C LEU A 166 15.49 -0.43 13.39
N LYS A 167 14.65 -0.17 14.40
CA LYS A 167 13.26 0.25 14.18
C LYS A 167 13.22 1.52 13.33
N ASN A 168 12.22 1.59 12.43
CA ASN A 168 11.94 2.74 11.55
C ASN A 168 12.99 3.06 10.48
N ILE A 169 14.09 2.30 10.37
CA ILE A 169 15.07 2.47 9.29
C ILE A 169 14.84 1.41 8.22
N GLY A 170 14.27 1.84 7.09
CA GLY A 170 14.10 1.01 5.90
C GLY A 170 15.34 1.00 4.99
N PRO A 171 15.37 0.12 3.98
CA PRO A 171 16.50 -0.03 3.04
C PRO A 171 16.79 1.24 2.23
N VAL A 172 15.77 2.08 1.98
CA VAL A 172 15.94 3.36 1.29
C VAL A 172 16.75 4.33 2.15
N LEU A 173 16.39 4.49 3.43
CA LEU A 173 17.10 5.39 4.34
C LEU A 173 18.51 4.85 4.65
N GLU A 174 18.68 3.54 4.78
CA GLU A 174 20.00 2.92 4.92
C GLU A 174 20.92 3.27 3.73
N GLY A 175 20.40 3.21 2.48
CA GLY A 175 21.16 3.63 1.30
C GLY A 175 21.62 5.08 1.38
N LEU A 176 20.72 5.99 1.75
CA LEU A 176 21.05 7.42 1.90
C LEU A 176 22.08 7.67 3.03
N LEU A 177 22.00 6.92 4.12
CA LEU A 177 22.97 6.99 5.22
C LEU A 177 24.34 6.44 4.82
N HIS A 178 24.38 5.35 4.04
CA HIS A 178 25.61 4.80 3.48
C HIS A 178 26.31 5.81 2.57
N ASP A 179 25.56 6.50 1.71
CA ASP A 179 26.08 7.58 0.86
C ASP A 179 26.64 8.74 1.70
N ALA A 180 26.00 9.03 2.84
CA ALA A 180 26.47 10.02 3.82
C ALA A 180 27.65 9.54 4.69
N GLY A 181 28.18 8.33 4.42
CA GLY A 181 29.33 7.75 5.11
C GLY A 181 28.99 7.15 6.48
N ILE A 182 27.72 6.91 6.78
CA ILE A 182 27.23 6.30 8.02
C ILE A 182 26.80 4.88 7.71
N LYS A 183 27.65 3.91 8.02
CA LYS A 183 27.45 2.50 7.63
C LYS A 183 27.00 1.59 8.76
N THR A 184 27.19 2.01 10.01
CA THR A 184 26.90 1.17 11.17
C THR A 184 26.00 1.88 12.19
N PRO A 185 25.12 1.13 12.90
CA PRO A 185 24.34 1.65 14.02
C PRO A 185 25.18 2.36 15.08
N GLN A 186 26.35 1.81 15.42
CA GLN A 186 27.24 2.36 16.43
C GLN A 186 27.83 3.71 16.00
N GLN A 187 28.13 3.87 14.70
CA GLN A 187 28.57 5.15 14.16
C GLN A 187 27.46 6.20 14.23
N MET A 188 26.23 5.81 13.92
CA MET A 188 25.05 6.68 14.04
C MET A 188 24.80 7.09 15.49
N GLN A 189 24.91 6.15 16.44
CA GLN A 189 24.78 6.41 17.88
C GLN A 189 25.85 7.38 18.37
N LYS A 190 27.12 7.17 17.99
CA LYS A 190 28.24 8.05 18.38
C LYS A 190 28.10 9.47 17.84
N LEU A 191 27.52 9.64 16.66
CA LEU A 191 27.29 10.96 16.06
C LEU A 191 26.06 11.66 16.66
N GLY A 192 25.05 10.89 17.06
CA GLY A 192 23.74 11.39 17.43
C GLY A 192 22.92 11.85 16.22
N TRP A 193 21.64 12.13 16.43
CA TRP A 193 20.70 12.43 15.35
C TRP A 193 21.01 13.75 14.63
N GLN A 194 21.46 14.79 15.35
CA GLN A 194 21.74 16.11 14.79
C GLN A 194 22.87 16.06 13.74
N LYS A 195 24.04 15.52 14.12
CA LYS A 195 25.19 15.41 13.21
C LYS A 195 24.91 14.44 12.06
N THR A 196 24.15 13.38 12.33
CA THR A 196 23.67 12.44 11.29
C THR A 196 22.84 13.18 10.25
N MET A 197 21.90 14.03 10.69
CA MET A 197 21.08 14.84 9.79
C MET A 197 21.90 15.85 9.00
N VAL A 198 22.88 16.53 9.61
CA VAL A 198 23.76 17.46 8.88
C VAL A 198 24.52 16.74 7.76
N LYS A 199 25.08 15.55 8.03
CA LYS A 199 25.77 14.75 7.02
C LYS A 199 24.82 14.26 5.93
N LEU A 200 23.64 13.80 6.31
CA LEU A 200 22.62 13.31 5.39
C LEU A 200 22.16 14.41 4.44
N VAL A 201 21.82 15.59 4.97
CA VAL A 201 21.34 16.73 4.17
C VAL A 201 22.45 17.29 3.26
N LYS A 202 23.72 17.24 3.69
CA LYS A 202 24.85 17.67 2.85
C LYS A 202 24.99 16.83 1.58
N VAL A 203 24.76 15.53 1.66
CA VAL A 203 24.82 14.62 0.50
C VAL A 203 23.50 14.60 -0.26
N HIS A 204 22.38 14.66 0.47
CA HIS A 204 21.03 14.57 -0.08
C HIS A 204 20.17 15.75 0.39
N PRO A 205 20.21 16.92 -0.26
CA PRO A 205 19.49 18.13 0.19
C PRO A 205 17.96 17.94 0.36
N LYS A 206 17.37 17.00 -0.40
CA LYS A 206 15.95 16.65 -0.33
C LYS A 206 15.54 15.99 1.00
N THR A 207 16.49 15.48 1.80
CA THR A 207 16.20 14.88 3.10
C THR A 207 16.09 15.91 4.23
N ASN A 208 16.10 17.22 3.91
CA ASN A 208 15.89 18.30 4.88
C ASN A 208 14.42 18.42 5.33
N HIS A 209 13.91 17.33 5.91
CA HIS A 209 12.55 17.22 6.42
C HIS A 209 12.58 16.59 7.81
N SER A 210 11.75 17.10 8.73
CA SER A 210 11.72 16.67 10.14
C SER A 210 11.42 15.19 10.32
N MET A 211 10.73 14.56 9.37
CA MET A 211 10.45 13.11 9.39
C MET A 211 11.71 12.25 9.42
N TYR A 212 12.78 12.64 8.72
CA TYR A 212 14.04 11.88 8.75
C TYR A 212 14.73 12.00 10.11
N ALA A 213 14.68 13.19 10.72
CA ALA A 213 15.18 13.37 12.07
C ALA A 213 14.38 12.55 13.08
N TYR A 214 13.05 12.48 12.93
CA TYR A 214 12.19 11.62 13.73
C TYR A 214 12.58 10.15 13.61
N THR A 215 12.74 9.64 12.39
CA THR A 215 13.16 8.24 12.18
C THR A 215 14.45 7.90 12.92
N ILE A 216 15.46 8.78 12.83
CA ILE A 216 16.77 8.53 13.45
C ILE A 216 16.65 8.56 14.98
N ILE A 217 15.92 9.52 15.55
CA ILE A 217 15.71 9.61 17.00
C ILE A 217 14.99 8.36 17.50
N THR A 218 13.86 7.99 16.87
CA THR A 218 13.11 6.80 17.27
C THR A 218 13.90 5.51 17.08
N ALA A 219 14.77 5.45 16.06
CA ALA A 219 15.65 4.31 15.84
C ALA A 219 16.72 4.17 16.93
N LEU A 220 17.27 5.30 17.39
CA LEU A 220 18.24 5.33 18.50
C LEU A 220 17.58 5.04 19.86
N GLU A 221 16.34 5.48 20.07
CA GLU A 221 15.58 5.21 21.29
C GLU A 221 14.85 3.85 21.26
N ASN A 222 14.94 3.10 20.16
CA ASN A 222 14.21 1.85 19.92
C ASN A 222 12.68 1.96 20.12
N LYS A 223 12.11 3.13 19.85
CA LYS A 223 10.67 3.44 19.96
C LYS A 223 9.99 3.44 18.60
N ASP A 224 8.68 3.30 18.59
CA ASP A 224 7.87 3.57 17.40
C ASP A 224 7.73 5.08 17.17
N PHE A 225 7.30 5.46 15.97
CA PHE A 225 7.01 6.86 15.62
C PHE A 225 6.06 7.56 16.59
N GLY A 226 5.15 6.82 17.22
CA GLY A 226 4.21 7.34 18.22
C GLY A 226 4.84 7.61 19.60
N GLY A 227 6.01 7.05 19.90
CA GLY A 227 6.65 7.11 21.22
C GLY A 227 7.44 8.40 21.52
N MET A 228 7.44 9.36 20.60
CA MET A 228 8.15 10.64 20.75
C MET A 228 7.22 11.71 21.33
N SER A 229 7.69 12.42 22.36
CA SER A 229 6.92 13.49 22.99
C SER A 229 6.76 14.70 22.07
N GLU A 230 5.70 15.49 22.27
CA GLU A 230 5.46 16.67 21.44
C GLU A 230 6.55 17.75 21.63
N GLN A 231 7.16 17.81 22.81
CA GLN A 231 8.30 18.68 23.11
C GLN A 231 9.52 18.31 22.24
N GLN A 232 9.89 17.02 22.21
CA GLN A 232 10.99 16.53 21.34
C GLN A 232 10.70 16.80 19.86
N LYS A 233 9.44 16.62 19.42
CA LYS A 233 9.05 16.94 18.03
C LYS A 233 9.20 18.42 17.72
N ALA A 234 8.86 19.31 18.66
CA ALA A 234 9.02 20.75 18.50
C ALA A 234 10.49 21.17 18.40
N GLU A 235 11.35 20.62 19.26
CA GLU A 235 12.80 20.85 19.21
C GLU A 235 13.42 20.44 17.87
N VAL A 236 13.03 19.27 17.37
CA VAL A 236 13.50 18.77 16.06
C VAL A 236 13.01 19.67 14.93
N ARG A 237 11.77 20.15 14.96
CA ARG A 237 11.27 21.10 13.95
C ARG A 237 12.05 22.41 13.99
N ALA A 238 12.32 22.93 15.18
CA ALA A 238 13.13 24.14 15.35
C ALA A 238 14.54 23.95 14.81
N TYR A 239 15.21 22.83 15.15
CA TYR A 239 16.54 22.51 14.65
C TYR A 239 16.59 22.33 13.12
N MET A 240 15.60 21.65 12.54
CA MET A 240 15.55 21.46 11.09
C MET A 240 15.28 22.77 10.35
N LYS A 241 14.53 23.70 10.96
CA LYS A 241 14.34 25.06 10.44
C LYS A 241 15.67 25.81 10.41
N THR A 242 16.42 25.83 11.52
CA THR A 242 17.73 26.51 11.58
C THR A 242 18.74 25.88 10.61
N LEU A 243 18.73 24.56 10.45
CA LEU A 243 19.58 23.86 9.48
C LEU A 243 19.25 24.27 8.03
N ARG A 244 17.95 24.40 7.71
CA ARG A 244 17.49 24.86 6.40
C ARG A 244 17.92 26.28 6.10
N ASP A 245 17.81 27.17 7.09
CA ASP A 245 18.20 28.57 6.94
C ASP A 245 19.72 28.68 6.73
N ARG A 246 20.52 27.89 7.46
CA ARG A 246 21.99 27.81 7.29
C ARG A 246 22.45 27.25 5.95
N LEU A 247 21.64 26.42 5.30
CA LEU A 247 21.98 25.85 3.99
C LEU A 247 21.53 26.73 2.82
N LYS A 248 20.71 27.76 3.08
CA LYS A 248 20.29 28.77 2.09
C LYS A 248 21.19 30.00 2.08
N SER A 249 21.90 30.27 3.19
CA SER A 249 22.97 31.28 3.31
C SER A 249 24.27 30.77 2.71
#